data_AF-A0A1H6D5W7-F1
#
_entry.id   AF-A0A1H6D5W7-F1
#
_cell.length_a   1.000
_cell.length_b   1.000
_cell.length_c   1.000
_cell.angle_alpha   90.00
_cell.angle_beta   90.00
_cell.angle_gamma   90.00
#
_symmetry.space_group_name_H-M   'P 1'
#
loop_
_entity.id
_entity.type
_entity.pdbx_description
1 polymer ?
#
loop_
_entity_poly.entity_id
_entity_poly.type
_entity_poly.pdbx_seq_one_letter_code
_entity_poly.pdbx_strand_id
1 'polypeptide(L)'
;MLFSPGWRASTRQGGVLALFTAGLLLGGVLSASVVWLLSGLSEPIPADGRWAAALAVAVLGLLREFGVLPLRLPQNARQIPQDVLQRRPRLGTLQFGFELGTGVRTYVTSAVPYVAALGLLLVHPSPAMAAATGLGFGAGRALTAAFHLWSRDEDWNARASTRMPWLPRLAAVAVLAALLLLSPWYGG
;
A
#
# COMPACT_ATOMS: atom_id res chain seq x y z
N MET A 1 -2.54 -16.10 8.91
CA MET A 1 -1.96 -17.18 9.73
C MET A 1 -0.46 -17.36 9.40
N LEU A 2 0.35 -16.33 9.65
CA LEU A 2 1.80 -16.30 9.36
C LEU A 2 2.66 -17.11 10.35
N PHE A 3 2.03 -17.93 11.23
CA PHE A 3 2.69 -18.52 12.39
C PHE A 3 2.30 -19.99 12.58
N SER A 4 2.65 -20.84 11.61
CA SER A 4 2.74 -22.27 11.88
C SER A 4 3.89 -22.55 12.87
N PRO A 5 3.90 -23.70 13.58
CA PRO A 5 4.87 -24.01 14.63
C PRO A 5 6.35 -23.81 14.25
N GLY A 6 6.69 -23.91 12.95
CA GLY A 6 8.05 -23.67 12.45
C GLY A 6 8.55 -22.22 12.55
N TRP A 7 7.67 -21.22 12.73
CA TRP A 7 8.04 -19.81 12.92
C TRP A 7 8.48 -19.47 14.36
N ARG A 8 8.26 -20.37 15.33
CA ARG A 8 8.50 -20.11 16.77
C ARG A 8 9.95 -20.34 17.21
N ALA A 9 10.88 -20.64 16.29
CA ALA A 9 12.30 -20.65 16.60
C ALA A 9 12.80 -19.21 16.84
N SER A 10 12.95 -18.84 18.11
CA SER A 10 13.17 -17.48 18.63
C SER A 10 14.40 -16.75 18.08
N THR A 11 15.33 -17.43 17.41
CA THR A 11 16.64 -16.87 17.03
C THR A 11 16.70 -16.20 15.65
N ARG A 12 15.62 -16.19 14.84
CA ARG A 12 15.68 -15.63 13.45
C ARG A 12 14.51 -14.76 12.99
N GLN A 13 13.51 -14.49 13.84
CA GLN A 13 12.30 -13.75 13.44
C GLN A 13 12.59 -12.31 12.96
N GLY A 14 13.54 -11.61 13.60
CA GLY A 14 13.93 -10.25 13.20
C GLY A 14 14.54 -10.19 11.79
N GLY A 15 15.41 -11.13 11.43
CA GLY A 15 16.00 -11.20 10.10
C GLY A 15 14.97 -11.53 9.01
N VAL A 16 13.97 -12.34 9.33
CA VAL A 16 12.85 -12.66 8.43
C VAL A 16 11.97 -11.42 8.23
N LEU A 17 11.61 -10.69 9.29
CA LEU A 17 10.88 -9.43 9.18
C LEU A 17 11.64 -8.40 8.36
N ALA A 18 12.96 -8.29 8.53
CA ALA A 18 13.80 -7.38 7.75
C ALA A 18 13.77 -7.70 6.25
N LEU A 19 13.93 -8.97 5.87
CA LEU A 19 13.85 -9.40 4.46
C LEU A 19 12.45 -9.18 3.89
N PHE A 20 11.40 -9.47 4.65
CA PHE A 20 10.03 -9.21 4.24
C PHE A 20 9.78 -7.71 4.02
N THR A 21 10.28 -6.87 4.92
CA THR A 21 10.17 -5.41 4.86
C THR A 21 10.93 -4.86 3.66
N ALA A 22 12.15 -5.34 3.42
CA ALA A 22 12.93 -4.97 2.25
C ALA A 22 12.17 -5.31 0.95
N GLY A 23 11.57 -6.51 0.89
CA GLY A 23 10.71 -6.90 -0.22
C GLY A 23 9.55 -5.93 -0.41
N LEU A 24 8.81 -5.64 0.66
CA LEU A 24 7.67 -4.71 0.62
C LEU A 24 8.04 -3.32 0.09
N LEU A 25 9.15 -2.76 0.58
CA LEU A 25 9.64 -1.45 0.17
C LEU A 25 10.06 -1.46 -1.31
N LEU A 26 10.81 -2.48 -1.74
CA LEU A 26 11.23 -2.63 -3.14
C LEU A 26 10.03 -2.79 -4.08
N GLY A 27 9.05 -3.61 -3.72
CA GLY A 27 7.83 -3.80 -4.52
C GLY A 27 6.97 -2.52 -4.59
N GLY A 28 6.90 -1.77 -3.49
CA GLY A 28 6.17 -0.51 -3.42
C GLY A 28 6.83 0.58 -4.28
N VAL A 29 8.15 0.73 -4.18
CA VAL A 29 8.93 1.64 -5.03
C VAL A 29 8.77 1.26 -6.50
N LEU A 30 8.94 -0.02 -6.85
CA LEU A 30 8.77 -0.47 -8.24
C LEU A 30 7.39 -0.09 -8.79
N SER A 31 6.32 -0.33 -8.01
CA SER A 31 4.96 -0.02 -8.46
C SER A 31 4.74 1.47 -8.64
N ALA A 32 5.21 2.28 -7.69
CA ALA A 32 5.14 3.73 -7.81
C ALA A 32 5.96 4.25 -8.99
N SER A 33 7.14 3.68 -9.27
CA SER A 33 7.96 4.03 -10.42
C SER A 33 7.28 3.67 -11.74
N VAL A 34 6.64 2.49 -11.83
CA VAL A 34 5.87 2.10 -13.02
C VAL A 34 4.69 3.05 -13.25
N VAL A 35 3.92 3.37 -12.19
CA VAL A 35 2.81 4.33 -12.29
C VAL A 35 3.31 5.73 -12.68
N TRP A 36 4.43 6.17 -12.11
CA TRP A 36 5.07 7.44 -12.46
C TRP A 36 5.53 7.47 -13.91
N LEU A 37 6.14 6.39 -14.43
CA LEU A 37 6.48 6.29 -15.85
C LEU A 37 5.23 6.39 -16.75
N LEU A 38 4.14 5.74 -16.33
CA LEU A 38 2.85 5.81 -17.03
C LEU A 38 2.15 7.16 -16.90
N SER A 39 2.57 8.03 -15.97
CA SER A 39 1.98 9.37 -15.82
C SER A 39 2.15 10.24 -17.08
N GLY A 40 3.17 9.97 -17.89
CA GLY A 40 3.32 10.62 -19.20
C GLY A 40 2.11 10.42 -20.13
N LEU A 41 1.32 9.36 -19.95
CA LEU A 41 0.08 9.14 -20.72
C LEU A 41 -1.02 10.17 -20.39
N SER A 42 -0.94 10.85 -19.25
CA SER A 42 -1.88 11.91 -18.86
C SER A 42 -1.40 13.31 -19.26
N GLU A 43 -0.22 13.45 -19.88
CA GLU A 43 0.32 14.73 -20.39
C GLU A 43 -0.65 15.52 -21.28
N PRO A 44 -1.47 14.91 -22.17
CA PRO A 44 -2.43 15.67 -22.97
C PRO A 44 -3.52 16.39 -22.17
N ILE A 45 -3.68 16.07 -20.88
CA ILE A 45 -4.67 16.68 -20.00
C ILE A 45 -4.07 17.97 -19.38
N PRO A 46 -4.75 19.13 -19.50
CA PRO A 46 -4.32 20.37 -18.85
C PRO A 46 -4.09 20.19 -17.34
N ALA A 47 -3.16 20.95 -16.77
CA ALA A 47 -2.77 20.84 -15.36
C ALA A 47 -3.99 20.91 -14.42
N ASP A 48 -4.88 21.89 -14.63
CA ASP A 48 -6.12 22.04 -13.85
C ASP A 48 -7.03 20.81 -13.95
N GLY A 49 -7.14 20.24 -15.15
CA GLY A 49 -7.92 19.02 -15.38
C GLY A 49 -7.35 17.82 -14.65
N ARG A 50 -6.01 17.67 -14.62
CA ARG A 50 -5.33 16.60 -13.89
C ARG A 50 -5.53 16.72 -12.37
N TRP A 51 -5.41 17.94 -11.84
CA TRP A 51 -5.63 18.21 -10.41
C TRP A 51 -7.09 18.01 -10.01
N ALA A 52 -8.04 18.51 -10.81
CA ALA A 52 -9.46 18.29 -10.58
C ALA A 52 -9.80 16.79 -10.58
N ALA A 53 -9.24 16.02 -11.53
CA ALA A 53 -9.42 14.57 -11.58
C ALA A 53 -8.80 13.87 -10.36
N ALA A 54 -7.59 14.26 -9.93
CA ALA A 54 -6.94 13.68 -8.76
C ALA A 54 -7.73 13.95 -7.47
N LEU A 55 -8.23 15.17 -7.29
CA LEU A 55 -9.09 15.53 -6.17
C LEU A 55 -10.42 14.79 -6.20
N ALA A 56 -11.06 14.67 -7.36
CA ALA A 56 -12.29 13.89 -7.52
C ALA A 56 -12.09 12.43 -7.12
N VAL A 57 -11.01 11.79 -7.59
CA VAL A 57 -10.64 10.43 -7.20
C VAL A 57 -10.43 10.31 -5.69
N ALA A 58 -9.75 11.28 -5.07
CA ALA A 58 -9.52 11.28 -3.63
C ALA A 58 -10.82 11.42 -2.82
N VAL A 59 -11.75 12.27 -3.27
CA VAL A 59 -13.09 12.40 -2.67
C VAL A 59 -13.88 11.12 -2.81
N LEU A 60 -13.88 10.48 -3.99
CA LEU A 60 -14.57 9.19 -4.20
C LEU A 60 -14.00 8.09 -3.29
N GLY A 61 -12.67 8.03 -3.16
CA GLY A 61 -11.99 7.13 -2.24
C GLY A 61 -12.39 7.37 -0.79
N LEU A 62 -12.42 8.63 -0.36
CA LEU A 62 -12.87 9.02 0.97
C LEU A 62 -14.31 8.58 1.24
N LEU A 63 -15.24 8.93 0.35
CA LEU A 63 -16.66 8.55 0.48
C LEU A 63 -16.84 7.04 0.57
N ARG A 64 -16.05 6.26 -0.17
CA ARG A 64 -16.02 4.79 -0.05
C ARG A 64 -15.52 4.33 1.31
N GLU A 65 -14.42 4.88 1.84
CA GLU A 65 -13.90 4.48 3.17
C GLU A 65 -14.88 4.79 4.31
N PHE A 66 -15.74 5.79 4.13
CA PHE A 66 -16.83 6.11 5.05
C PHE A 66 -18.12 5.32 4.80
N GLY A 67 -18.15 4.45 3.79
CA GLY A 67 -19.32 3.62 3.46
C GLY A 67 -20.46 4.37 2.76
N VAL A 68 -20.21 5.59 2.28
CA VAL A 68 -21.19 6.40 1.55
C VAL A 68 -21.38 5.88 0.12
N LEU A 69 -20.31 5.37 -0.50
CA LEU A 69 -20.34 4.82 -1.86
C LEU A 69 -19.91 3.34 -1.89
N PRO A 70 -20.72 2.43 -2.47
CA PRO A 70 -20.39 1.01 -2.57
C PRO A 70 -19.47 0.71 -3.77
N LEU A 71 -18.28 1.33 -3.80
CA LEU A 71 -17.30 1.08 -4.87
C LEU A 71 -16.55 -0.24 -4.64
N ARG A 72 -16.72 -1.17 -5.58
CA ARG A 72 -15.94 -2.42 -5.62
C ARG A 72 -14.54 -2.13 -6.12
N LEU A 73 -13.54 -2.52 -5.33
CA LEU A 73 -12.14 -2.37 -5.70
C LEU A 73 -11.70 -3.54 -6.59
N PRO A 74 -10.78 -3.30 -7.55
CA PRO A 74 -10.21 -4.37 -8.33
C PRO A 74 -9.33 -5.24 -7.41
N GLN A 75 -9.83 -6.43 -7.08
CA GLN A 75 -9.21 -7.35 -6.13
C GLN A 75 -8.83 -8.65 -6.84
N ASN A 76 -7.60 -9.10 -6.60
CA ASN A 76 -7.16 -10.43 -7.00
C ASN A 76 -7.31 -11.37 -5.80
N ALA A 77 -8.25 -12.31 -5.88
CA ALA A 77 -8.60 -13.21 -4.77
C ALA A 77 -7.66 -14.43 -4.61
N ARG A 78 -6.54 -14.48 -5.37
CA ARG A 78 -5.58 -15.58 -5.26
C ARG A 78 -4.77 -15.43 -3.98
N GLN A 79 -4.86 -16.42 -3.10
CA GLN A 79 -3.94 -16.53 -1.97
C GLN A 79 -2.55 -16.89 -2.49
N ILE A 80 -1.52 -16.24 -1.95
CA ILE A 80 -0.14 -16.51 -2.36
C ILE A 80 0.25 -17.91 -1.84
N PRO A 81 0.78 -18.80 -2.71
CA PRO A 81 1.15 -20.17 -2.33
C PRO A 81 2.16 -20.18 -1.18
N GLN A 82 1.80 -20.83 -0.07
CA GLN A 82 2.61 -20.90 1.16
C GLN A 82 3.87 -21.77 0.98
N ASP A 83 3.88 -22.59 -0.05
CA ASP A 83 4.91 -23.54 -0.45
C ASP A 83 6.24 -22.86 -0.85
N VAL A 84 6.20 -21.59 -1.28
CA VAL A 84 7.41 -20.79 -1.56
C VAL A 84 8.20 -20.48 -0.28
N LEU A 85 7.51 -20.30 0.86
CA LEU A 85 8.13 -20.00 2.15
C LEU A 85 8.84 -21.21 2.77
N GLN A 86 8.43 -22.42 2.41
CA GLN A 86 8.95 -23.67 2.99
C GLN A 86 10.29 -24.10 2.37
N ARG A 87 10.49 -23.88 1.07
CA ARG A 87 11.69 -24.38 0.35
C ARG A 87 12.92 -23.47 0.46
N ARG A 88 12.72 -22.15 0.58
CA ARG A 88 13.82 -21.16 0.69
C ARG A 88 13.44 -20.05 1.66
N PRO A 89 13.64 -20.22 2.98
CA PRO A 89 13.05 -19.31 3.98
C PRO A 89 13.46 -17.84 3.81
N ARG A 90 14.73 -17.54 3.52
CA ARG A 90 15.21 -16.15 3.34
C ARG A 90 14.75 -15.55 2.02
N LEU A 91 15.08 -16.20 0.89
CA LEU A 91 14.75 -15.70 -0.43
C LEU A 91 13.24 -15.69 -0.68
N GLY A 92 12.53 -16.72 -0.22
CA GLY A 92 11.08 -16.82 -0.30
C GLY A 92 10.38 -15.73 0.51
N THR A 93 10.91 -15.36 1.69
CA THR A 93 10.38 -14.23 2.46
C THR A 93 10.57 -12.90 1.74
N LEU A 94 11.75 -12.66 1.16
CA LEU A 94 12.02 -11.45 0.37
C LEU A 94 11.11 -11.37 -0.86
N GLN A 95 11.02 -12.46 -1.63
CA GLN A 95 10.15 -12.56 -2.81
C GLN A 95 8.68 -12.35 -2.43
N PHE A 96 8.23 -13.01 -1.36
CA PHE A 96 6.88 -12.86 -0.85
C PHE A 96 6.59 -11.41 -0.47
N GLY A 97 7.49 -10.77 0.28
CA GLY A 97 7.41 -9.35 0.61
C GLY A 97 7.36 -8.46 -0.63
N PHE A 98 8.18 -8.76 -1.64
CA PHE A 98 8.20 -8.03 -2.90
C PHE A 98 6.88 -8.15 -3.68
N GLU A 99 6.39 -9.37 -3.91
CA GLU A 99 5.10 -9.58 -4.57
C GLU A 99 3.97 -8.90 -3.80
N LEU A 100 4.02 -8.96 -2.46
CA LEU A 100 3.07 -8.28 -1.60
C LEU A 100 3.19 -6.75 -1.73
N GLY A 101 4.42 -6.24 -1.81
CA GLY A 101 4.74 -4.82 -1.96
C GLY A 101 4.28 -4.23 -3.29
N THR A 102 4.11 -5.05 -4.32
CA THR A 102 3.58 -4.54 -5.61
C THR A 102 2.09 -4.23 -5.58
N GLY A 103 1.34 -4.80 -4.63
CA GLY A 103 -0.12 -4.64 -4.56
C GLY A 103 -0.93 -5.40 -5.63
N VAL A 104 -0.32 -5.86 -6.72
CA VAL A 104 -0.99 -6.48 -7.89
C VAL A 104 -1.64 -7.84 -7.57
N ARG A 105 -1.04 -8.61 -6.66
CA ARG A 105 -1.50 -9.96 -6.29
C ARG A 105 -2.13 -10.02 -4.91
N THR A 106 -2.41 -8.86 -4.31
CA THR A 106 -2.84 -8.81 -2.91
C THR A 106 -4.24 -8.27 -2.77
N TYR A 107 -4.98 -8.84 -1.84
CA TYR A 107 -6.23 -8.27 -1.40
C TYR A 107 -5.98 -6.95 -0.66
N VAL A 108 -6.41 -5.85 -1.24
CA VAL A 108 -6.37 -4.51 -0.63
C VAL A 108 -7.81 -4.08 -0.35
N THR A 109 -8.15 -3.93 0.93
CA THR A 109 -9.50 -3.57 1.39
C THR A 109 -9.77 -2.08 1.34
N SER A 110 -8.72 -1.27 1.40
CA SER A 110 -8.77 0.19 1.37
C SER A 110 -8.61 0.70 -0.06
N ALA A 111 -9.34 1.76 -0.40
CA ALA A 111 -9.19 2.50 -1.65
C ALA A 111 -7.93 3.37 -1.65
N VAL A 112 -7.33 3.65 -0.50
CA VAL A 112 -6.22 4.60 -0.35
C VAL A 112 -5.04 4.31 -1.29
N PRO A 113 -4.55 3.06 -1.44
CA PRO A 113 -3.47 2.77 -2.39
C PRO A 113 -3.84 3.04 -3.85
N TYR A 114 -5.11 2.84 -4.22
CA TYR A 114 -5.61 3.14 -5.56
C TYR A 114 -5.73 4.64 -5.80
N VAL A 115 -6.20 5.40 -4.80
CA VAL A 115 -6.20 6.87 -4.84
C VAL A 115 -4.79 7.40 -4.98
N ALA A 116 -3.83 6.88 -4.21
CA ALA A 116 -2.43 7.29 -4.30
C ALA A 116 -1.84 6.99 -5.69
N ALA A 117 -2.11 5.80 -6.25
CA ALA A 117 -1.64 5.44 -7.59
C ALA A 117 -2.24 6.35 -8.68
N LEU A 118 -3.55 6.62 -8.63
CA LEU A 118 -4.19 7.54 -9.59
C LEU A 118 -3.71 8.99 -9.39
N GLY A 119 -3.44 9.40 -8.15
CA GLY A 119 -2.81 10.68 -7.84
C GLY A 119 -1.42 10.79 -8.50
N LEU A 120 -0.55 9.79 -8.33
CA LEU A 120 0.76 9.75 -9.00
C LEU A 120 0.63 9.83 -10.53
N LEU A 121 -0.34 9.12 -11.10
CA LEU A 121 -0.59 9.08 -12.54
C LEU A 121 -1.01 10.45 -13.10
N LEU A 122 -1.78 11.23 -12.33
CA LEU A 122 -2.36 12.50 -12.78
C LEU A 122 -1.47 13.70 -12.44
N VAL A 123 -0.88 13.74 -11.26
CA VAL A 123 -0.21 14.95 -10.73
C VAL A 123 1.20 15.16 -11.30
N HIS A 124 1.82 14.15 -11.92
CA HIS A 124 3.19 14.20 -12.45
C HIS A 124 4.22 14.65 -11.39
N PRO A 125 4.27 13.98 -10.23
CA PRO A 125 5.19 14.39 -9.19
C PRO A 125 6.64 14.08 -9.57
N SER A 126 7.59 14.64 -8.81
CA SER A 126 9.01 14.32 -9.01
C SER A 126 9.29 12.82 -8.77
N PRO A 127 10.35 12.24 -9.38
CA PRO A 127 10.73 10.84 -9.15
C PRO A 127 10.94 10.50 -7.67
N ALA A 128 11.49 11.45 -6.91
CA ALA A 128 11.71 11.31 -5.46
C ALA A 128 10.38 11.18 -4.70
N MET A 129 9.37 11.96 -5.06
CA MET A 129 8.03 11.90 -4.46
C MET A 129 7.30 10.61 -4.83
N ALA A 130 7.45 10.13 -6.06
CA ALA A 130 6.95 8.82 -6.47
C ALA A 130 7.60 7.69 -5.65
N ALA A 131 8.92 7.70 -5.52
CA ALA A 131 9.64 6.74 -4.67
C ALA A 131 9.20 6.82 -3.20
N ALA A 132 9.05 8.02 -2.64
CA ALA A 132 8.55 8.22 -1.28
C ALA A 132 7.14 7.67 -1.08
N THR A 133 6.26 7.84 -2.07
CA THR A 133 4.90 7.28 -2.05
C THR A 133 4.93 5.75 -2.05
N GLY A 134 5.76 5.15 -2.89
CA GLY A 134 5.99 3.69 -2.92
C GLY A 134 6.57 3.13 -1.63
N LEU A 135 7.55 3.84 -1.04
CA LEU A 135 8.11 3.52 0.28
C LEU A 135 7.05 3.61 1.37
N GLY A 136 6.21 4.65 1.37
CA GLY A 136 5.11 4.82 2.32
C GLY A 136 4.11 3.67 2.25
N PHE A 137 3.75 3.24 1.03
CA PHE A 137 2.90 2.07 0.82
C PHE A 137 3.52 0.79 1.39
N GLY A 138 4.78 0.50 1.05
CA GLY A 138 5.50 -0.66 1.56
C GLY A 138 5.67 -0.62 3.09
N ALA A 139 6.02 0.54 3.64
CA ALA A 139 6.23 0.77 5.07
C ALA A 139 4.94 0.58 5.88
N GLY A 140 3.81 1.08 5.42
CA GLY A 140 2.51 0.88 6.09
C GLY A 140 2.16 -0.61 6.23
N ARG A 141 2.46 -1.40 5.19
CA ARG A 141 2.30 -2.87 5.25
C ARG A 141 3.31 -3.53 6.18
N ALA A 142 4.56 -3.07 6.17
CA ALA A 142 5.61 -3.60 7.04
C ALA A 142 5.29 -3.35 8.52
N LEU A 143 4.77 -2.16 8.86
CA LEU A 143 4.32 -1.81 10.22
C LEU A 143 3.22 -2.75 10.70
N THR A 144 2.29 -3.14 9.83
CA THR A 144 1.23 -4.10 10.17
C THR A 144 1.83 -5.45 10.58
N ALA A 145 2.79 -5.96 9.81
CA ALA A 145 3.48 -7.21 10.13
C ALA A 145 4.36 -7.10 11.39
N ALA A 146 5.04 -5.97 11.58
CA ALA A 146 5.86 -5.70 12.76
C ALA A 146 5.01 -5.63 14.03
N PHE A 147 3.89 -4.90 14.01
CA PHE A 147 2.97 -4.83 15.15
C PHE A 147 2.37 -6.19 15.49
N HIS A 148 2.02 -7.00 14.48
CA HIS A 148 1.53 -8.33 14.74
C HIS A 148 2.61 -9.19 15.45
N LEU A 149 3.86 -9.17 14.95
CA LEU A 149 4.98 -9.88 15.58
C LEU A 149 5.26 -9.41 17.01
N TRP A 150 5.26 -8.09 17.24
CA TRP A 150 5.57 -7.50 18.55
C TRP A 150 4.44 -7.68 19.56
N SER A 151 3.19 -7.70 19.12
CA SER A 151 2.04 -7.89 20.00
C SER A 151 2.06 -9.24 20.70
N ARG A 152 2.66 -10.28 20.09
CA ARG A 152 2.66 -11.68 20.55
C ARG A 152 1.27 -12.21 20.91
N ASP A 153 0.26 -11.61 20.32
CA ASP A 153 -1.12 -11.83 20.72
C ASP A 153 -1.85 -12.62 19.64
N GLU A 154 -2.35 -13.80 20.02
CA GLU A 154 -2.99 -14.73 19.09
C GLU A 154 -4.32 -14.15 18.53
N ASP A 155 -4.98 -13.28 19.29
CA ASP A 155 -6.23 -12.60 18.93
C ASP A 155 -6.00 -11.24 18.27
N TRP A 156 -4.76 -10.88 17.94
CA TRP A 156 -4.43 -9.59 17.32
C TRP A 156 -5.29 -9.28 16.10
N ASN A 157 -5.53 -10.27 15.23
CA ASN A 157 -6.36 -10.08 14.02
C ASN A 157 -7.82 -9.75 14.37
N ALA A 158 -8.40 -10.35 15.40
CA ALA A 158 -9.78 -10.11 15.83
C ALA A 158 -9.95 -8.74 16.50
N ARG A 159 -8.94 -8.28 17.26
CA ARG A 159 -8.95 -6.92 17.83
C ARG A 159 -8.62 -5.85 16.80
N ALA A 160 -7.73 -6.14 15.86
CA ALA A 160 -7.43 -5.27 14.73
C ALA A 160 -8.69 -5.04 13.88
N SER A 161 -9.45 -6.09 13.53
CA SER A 161 -10.66 -5.95 12.72
C SER A 161 -11.75 -5.09 13.37
N THR A 162 -11.83 -5.09 14.71
CA THR A 162 -12.81 -4.28 15.46
C THR A 162 -12.34 -2.85 15.72
N ARG A 163 -11.03 -2.62 15.94
CA ARG A 163 -10.50 -1.30 16.35
C ARG A 163 -9.84 -0.50 15.23
N MET A 164 -9.47 -1.13 14.11
CA MET A 164 -8.75 -0.47 13.02
C MET A 164 -9.60 0.02 11.81
N PRO A 165 -10.96 0.04 11.78
CA PRO A 165 -11.66 0.59 10.61
C PRO A 165 -11.40 2.11 10.44
N TRP A 166 -10.89 2.77 11.47
CA TRP A 166 -10.47 4.18 11.41
C TRP A 166 -9.16 4.41 10.66
N LEU A 167 -8.24 3.44 10.62
CA LEU A 167 -6.95 3.60 9.94
C LEU A 167 -7.09 3.97 8.46
N PRO A 168 -7.86 3.22 7.64
CA PRO A 168 -8.00 3.59 6.23
C PRO A 168 -8.78 4.89 6.04
N ARG A 169 -9.69 5.25 6.95
CA ARG A 169 -10.38 6.55 6.93
C ARG A 169 -9.43 7.71 7.18
N LEU A 170 -8.60 7.62 8.22
CA LEU A 170 -7.58 8.61 8.53
C LEU A 170 -6.57 8.74 7.40
N ALA A 171 -6.16 7.62 6.81
CA ALA A 171 -5.27 7.62 5.65
C ALA A 171 -5.93 8.29 4.42
N ALA A 172 -7.22 8.06 4.17
CA ALA A 172 -7.94 8.73 3.09
C ALA A 172 -8.05 10.25 3.32
N VAL A 173 -8.35 10.68 4.54
CA VAL A 173 -8.34 12.11 4.92
C VAL A 173 -6.96 12.71 4.71
N ALA A 174 -5.90 12.03 5.16
CA ALA A 174 -4.52 12.50 5.03
C ALA A 174 -4.10 12.65 3.56
N VAL A 175 -4.46 11.69 2.68
CA VAL A 175 -4.16 11.77 1.24
C VAL A 175 -4.92 12.92 0.58
N LEU A 176 -6.21 13.10 0.89
CA LEU A 176 -6.98 14.23 0.37
C LEU A 176 -6.37 15.56 0.82
N ALA A 177 -6.03 15.69 2.10
CA ALA A 177 -5.40 16.88 2.64
C ALA A 177 -4.04 17.15 1.96
N ALA A 178 -3.21 16.13 1.75
CA ALA A 178 -1.95 16.26 1.05
C ALA A 178 -2.16 16.77 -0.40
N LEU A 179 -3.12 16.23 -1.13
CA LEU A 179 -3.44 16.69 -2.50
C LEU A 179 -3.92 18.14 -2.52
N LEU A 180 -4.78 18.54 -1.57
CA LEU A 180 -5.25 19.93 -1.45
C LEU A 180 -4.12 20.90 -1.10
N LEU A 181 -3.16 20.48 -0.28
CA LEU A 181 -2.00 21.31 0.08
C LEU A 181 -0.99 21.43 -1.08
N LEU A 182 -0.91 20.42 -1.94
CA LEU A 182 0.01 20.39 -3.08
C LEU A 182 -0.57 21.08 -4.32
N SER A 183 -1.88 21.10 -4.50
CA SER A 183 -2.51 21.64 -5.72
C SER A 183 -2.10 23.08 -6.08
N PRO A 184 -1.89 24.03 -5.13
CA PRO A 184 -1.48 25.39 -5.47
C PRO A 184 -0.04 25.48 -6.00
N TRP A 185 0.82 24.49 -5.71
CA TRP A 185 2.23 24.50 -6.09
C TRP A 185 2.50 23.93 -7.48
N TYR A 186 1.50 23.27 -8.08
CA TYR A 186 1.62 22.51 -9.32
C TYR A 186 0.50 22.85 -10.34
N GLY A 187 -0.47 23.68 -9.97
CA GLY A 187 -1.56 24.16 -10.82
C GLY A 187 -1.39 25.61 -11.29
N GLY A 188 -0.17 26.16 -11.22
CA GLY A 188 0.19 27.50 -11.69
C GLY A 188 1.20 27.45 -12.81
#